data_AF-A0A921BN94-F1
#
_entry.id   AF-A0A921BN94-F1
#
_cell.length_a   1.000
_cell.length_b   1.000
_cell.length_c   1.000
_cell.angle_alpha   90.00
_cell.angle_beta   90.00
_cell.angle_gamma   90.00
#
_symmetry.space_group_name_H-M   'P 1'
#
loop_
_entity.id
_entity.type
_entity.pdbx_description
1 polymer ?
#
loop_
_entity_poly.entity_id
_entity_poly.type
_entity_poly.pdbx_seq_one_letter_code
_entity_poly.pdbx_strand_id
1 'polypeptide(L)'
;MAQLGTQPFQAKAAIAAWSDALALAPSPVAKEGVMIHLARIHAQLGEADVAREWLAKVNETQFAELKASILQKLDPPPAKP
;
A
#
# COMPACT_ATOMS: atom_id res chain seq x y z
N MET A 1 4.50 21.86 -26.81
CA MET A 1 3.71 21.03 -25.87
C MET A 1 4.64 19.96 -25.32
N ALA A 2 5.06 20.07 -24.07
CA ALA A 2 5.92 19.04 -23.46
C ALA A 2 5.01 17.93 -22.92
N GLN A 3 5.02 16.76 -23.58
CA GLN A 3 4.53 15.53 -22.96
C GLN A 3 5.43 15.29 -21.75
N LEU A 4 4.93 15.54 -20.54
CA LEU A 4 5.59 15.14 -19.31
C LEU A 4 5.60 13.60 -19.34
N GLY A 5 6.70 13.01 -19.81
CA GLY A 5 6.88 11.56 -19.79
C GLY A 5 6.70 11.10 -18.35
N THR A 6 5.62 10.36 -18.08
CA THR A 6 5.41 9.75 -16.77
C THR A 6 6.56 8.77 -16.55
N GLN A 7 7.48 9.16 -15.67
CA GLN A 7 8.58 8.29 -15.28
C GLN A 7 8.00 6.96 -14.77
N PRO A 8 8.63 5.82 -15.10
CA PRO A 8 8.17 4.54 -14.59
C PRO A 8 8.17 4.55 -13.06
N PHE A 9 7.18 3.89 -12.47
CA PHE A 9 7.07 3.81 -11.01
C PHE A 9 8.30 3.12 -10.41
N GLN A 10 9.06 3.85 -9.60
CA GLN A 10 10.30 3.35 -8.97
C GLN A 10 9.98 2.57 -7.68
N ALA A 11 9.42 1.38 -7.84
CA ALA A 11 8.91 0.57 -6.73
C ALA A 11 9.91 0.34 -5.60
N LYS A 12 11.15 -0.03 -5.91
CA LYS A 12 12.21 -0.26 -4.92
C LYS A 12 12.50 0.99 -4.09
N ALA A 13 12.58 2.15 -4.74
CA ALA A 13 12.82 3.42 -4.06
C ALA A 13 11.63 3.81 -3.18
N ALA A 14 10.41 3.57 -3.65
CA ALA A 14 9.20 3.81 -2.88
C ALA A 14 9.12 2.92 -1.62
N ILE A 15 9.39 1.61 -1.75
CA ILE A 15 9.42 0.67 -0.60
C ILE A 15 10.48 1.11 0.42
N ALA A 16 11.68 1.49 -0.04
CA ALA A 16 12.74 1.95 0.85
C ALA A 16 12.30 3.22 1.62
N ALA A 17 11.79 4.23 0.92
CA ALA A 17 11.35 5.48 1.53
C ALA A 17 10.24 5.28 2.57
N TRP A 18 9.25 4.43 2.29
CA TRP A 18 8.19 4.13 3.26
C TRP A 18 8.65 3.24 4.40
N SER A 19 9.67 2.39 4.19
CA SER A 19 10.29 1.62 5.27
C SER A 19 11.05 2.52 6.23
N ASP A 20 11.78 3.52 5.71
CA ASP A 20 12.44 4.55 6.53
C ASP A 20 11.40 5.38 7.31
N ALA A 21 10.29 5.77 6.66
CA ALA A 21 9.20 6.46 7.32
C ALA A 21 8.56 5.62 8.44
N LEU A 22 8.43 4.30 8.27
CA LEU A 22 7.91 3.39 9.28
C LEU A 22 8.81 3.37 10.53
N ALA A 23 10.13 3.39 10.34
CA ALA A 23 11.10 3.45 11.43
C ALA A 23 11.03 4.77 12.21
N LEU A 24 10.70 5.88 11.54
CA LEU A 24 10.63 7.23 12.12
C LEU A 24 9.25 7.60 12.69
N ALA A 25 8.20 6.84 12.36
CA ALA A 25 6.84 7.20 12.70
C ALA A 25 6.63 7.33 14.24
N PRO A 26 6.12 8.48 14.72
CA PRO A 26 6.16 8.83 16.15
C PRO A 26 5.05 8.19 16.99
N SER A 27 4.08 7.53 16.35
CA SER A 27 2.93 6.94 17.03
C SER A 27 2.45 5.65 16.36
N PRO A 28 1.70 4.79 17.07
CA PRO A 28 1.08 3.61 16.48
C PRO A 28 0.21 3.96 15.26
N VAL A 29 -0.65 4.97 15.37
CA VAL A 29 -1.50 5.45 14.26
C VAL A 29 -0.65 5.87 13.05
N ALA A 30 0.45 6.58 13.27
CA ALA A 30 1.34 6.99 12.17
C ALA A 30 2.02 5.76 11.52
N LYS A 31 2.46 4.78 12.32
CA LYS A 31 3.05 3.53 11.81
C LYS A 31 2.06 2.77 10.93
N GLU A 32 0.82 2.63 11.38
CA GLU A 32 -0.21 1.93 10.63
C GLU A 32 -0.59 2.67 9.34
N GLY A 33 -0.62 4.00 9.36
CA GLY A 33 -0.75 4.81 8.14
C GLY A 33 0.36 4.52 7.12
N VAL A 34 1.61 4.36 7.57
CA VAL A 34 2.72 3.96 6.71
C VAL A 34 2.55 2.52 6.17
N MET A 35 2.06 1.59 6.98
CA MET A 35 1.76 0.22 6.53
C MET A 35 0.70 0.18 5.42
N ILE A 36 -0.29 1.07 5.43
CA ILE A 36 -1.24 1.25 4.32
C ILE A 36 -0.51 1.61 3.01
N HIS A 37 0.51 2.48 3.06
CA HIS A 37 1.29 2.83 1.87
C HIS A 37 2.13 1.67 1.35
N LEU A 38 2.79 0.93 2.24
CA LEU A 38 3.53 -0.29 1.88
C LEU A 38 2.59 -1.32 1.22
N ALA A 39 1.43 -1.57 1.81
CA ALA A 39 0.43 -2.47 1.23
C ALA A 39 -0.01 -2.05 -0.18
N ARG A 40 -0.24 -0.76 -0.43
CA ARG A 40 -0.62 -0.25 -1.76
C ARG A 40 0.47 -0.48 -2.80
N ILE A 41 1.73 -0.29 -2.44
CA ILE A 41 2.85 -0.49 -3.36
C ILE A 41 2.97 -1.97 -3.72
N HIS A 42 2.94 -2.87 -2.73
CA HIS A 42 2.95 -4.32 -2.98
C HIS A 42 1.73 -4.77 -3.81
N ALA A 43 0.55 -4.22 -3.56
CA ALA A 43 -0.64 -4.47 -4.38
C ALA A 43 -0.45 -4.04 -5.85
N GLN A 44 0.15 -2.86 -6.09
CA GLN A 44 0.45 -2.37 -7.43
C GLN A 44 1.48 -3.23 -8.17
N LEU A 45 2.36 -3.91 -7.43
CA LEU A 45 3.34 -4.86 -7.96
C LEU A 45 2.76 -6.26 -8.22
N GLY A 46 1.51 -6.53 -7.85
CA GLY A 46 0.90 -7.86 -7.92
C GLY A 46 1.31 -8.80 -6.77
N GLU A 47 2.00 -8.27 -5.76
CA GLU A 47 2.47 -9.02 -4.58
C GLU A 47 1.35 -9.08 -3.53
N ALA A 48 0.25 -9.76 -3.88
CA ALA A 48 -0.99 -9.73 -3.12
C ALA A 48 -0.82 -10.24 -1.67
N ASP A 49 -0.04 -11.30 -1.46
CA ASP A 49 0.18 -11.86 -0.13
C ASP A 49 0.94 -10.89 0.78
N VAL A 50 1.99 -10.25 0.26
CA VAL A 50 2.76 -9.23 1.00
C VAL A 50 1.89 -8.02 1.34
N ALA A 51 1.02 -7.61 0.40
CA ALA A 51 0.06 -6.56 0.67
C ALA A 51 -0.92 -6.95 1.79
N ARG A 52 -1.44 -8.18 1.81
CA ARG A 52 -2.30 -8.69 2.88
C ARG A 52 -1.58 -8.74 4.23
N GLU A 53 -0.31 -9.14 4.26
CA GLU A 53 0.50 -9.16 5.48
C GLU A 53 0.67 -7.77 6.10
N TRP A 54 0.89 -6.74 5.28
CA TRP A 54 0.94 -5.36 5.76
C TRP A 54 -0.40 -4.89 6.30
N LEU A 55 -1.50 -5.19 5.58
CA LEU A 55 -2.84 -4.82 6.03
C LEU A 55 -3.26 -5.55 7.31
N ALA A 56 -2.80 -6.78 7.54
CA ALA A 56 -3.08 -7.54 8.76
C ALA A 56 -2.49 -6.86 10.01
N LYS A 57 -1.44 -6.03 9.86
CA LYS A 57 -0.81 -5.27 10.95
C LYS A 57 -1.50 -3.94 11.24
N VAL A 58 -2.49 -3.53 10.43
CA VAL A 58 -3.29 -2.31 10.62
C VAL A 58 -4.57 -2.64 11.41
N ASN A 59 -4.70 -2.06 12.60
CA ASN A 59 -5.76 -2.30 13.58
C ASN A 59 -6.59 -1.05 13.89
N GLU A 60 -6.05 0.15 13.67
CA GLU A 60 -6.70 1.42 13.93
C GLU A 60 -7.96 1.56 13.07
N THR A 61 -9.09 1.80 13.73
CA THR A 61 -10.42 1.79 13.11
C THR A 61 -10.56 2.88 12.03
N GLN A 62 -9.85 3.99 12.17
CA GLN A 62 -9.82 5.07 11.18
C GLN A 62 -9.28 4.64 9.81
N PHE A 63 -8.53 3.53 9.73
CA PHE A 63 -8.02 3.00 8.47
C PHE A 63 -8.86 1.86 7.87
N ALA A 64 -9.98 1.49 8.50
CA ALA A 64 -10.79 0.34 8.09
C ALA A 64 -11.26 0.44 6.63
N GLU A 65 -11.75 1.59 6.20
CA GLU A 65 -12.21 1.81 4.82
C GLU A 65 -11.06 1.72 3.81
N LEU A 66 -9.90 2.30 4.14
CA LEU A 66 -8.71 2.24 3.28
C LEU A 66 -8.21 0.80 3.14
N LYS A 67 -8.20 0.04 4.25
CA LYS A 67 -7.82 -1.37 4.26
C LYS A 67 -8.78 -2.21 3.41
N ALA A 68 -10.09 -2.03 3.58
CA ALA A 68 -11.10 -2.72 2.78
C ALA A 68 -10.97 -2.43 1.28
N SER A 69 -10.75 -1.16 0.91
CA SER A 69 -10.53 -0.76 -0.48
C SER A 69 -9.32 -1.44 -1.13
N ILE A 70 -8.22 -1.62 -0.39
CA ILE A 70 -7.04 -2.29 -0.91
C ILE A 70 -7.30 -3.80 -1.03
N LEU A 71 -7.88 -4.43 -0.02
CA LEU A 71 -8.24 -5.86 -0.06
C LEU A 71 -9.15 -6.19 -1.25
N GLN A 72 -10.16 -5.36 -1.51
CA GLN A 72 -11.05 -5.55 -2.66
C GLN A 72 -10.32 -5.54 -4.01
N LYS A 73 -9.22 -4.77 -4.12
CA LYS A 73 -8.41 -4.73 -5.34
C LYS A 73 -7.49 -5.95 -5.48
N LEU A 74 -7.12 -6.58 -4.37
CA LEU A 74 -6.30 -7.80 -4.36
C LEU A 74 -7.09 -9.05 -4.73
N ASP A 75 -8.39 -9.05 -4.41
CA ASP A 75 -9.33 -10.14 -4.70
C ASP A 75 -10.42 -9.64 -5.67
N PRO A 76 -10.09 -9.30 -6.93
CA PRO A 76 -11.10 -8.87 -7.88
C PRO A 76 -12.11 -10.01 -8.05
N PRO A 77 -13.42 -9.74 -8.01
CA PRO A 77 -14.42 -10.76 -8.27
C PRO A 77 -14.14 -11.41 -9.63
N PRO A 78 -14.40 -12.72 -9.79
CA PRO A 78 -14.17 -13.40 -11.06
C PRO A 78 -14.84 -12.60 -12.18
N ALA A 79 -14.07 -12.31 -13.23
CA ALA A 79 -14.58 -11.59 -14.38
C ALA A 79 -15.83 -12.33 -14.88
N LYS A 80 -16.95 -11.60 -15.01
CA LYS A 80 -18.17 -12.18 -15.57
C LYS A 80 -17.86 -12.69 -16.99
N PRO A 81 -18.30 -13.90 -17.35
CA PRO A 81 -18.08 -14.47 -18.68
C PRO A 81 -18.75 -13.65 -19.78
#